data_AF-W0IWD1-F1
#
_entry.id   AF-W0IWD1-F1
#
_cell.length_a   1.000
_cell.length_b   1.000
_cell.length_c   1.000
_cell.angle_alpha   90.00
_cell.angle_beta   90.00
_cell.angle_gamma   90.00
#
_symmetry.space_group_name_H-M   'P 1'
#
loop_
_entity.id
_entity.type
_entity.pdbx_description
1 polymer ?
#
loop_
_entity_poly.entity_id
_entity_poly.type
_entity_poly.pdbx_seq_one_letter_code
_entity_poly.pdbx_strand_id
1 'polypeptide(L)'
;MSNITLRVPDSVHEQARNLARSDGISVNSFYASAAAEKIAAMRTVEYLREEAARSTPSDFLRVLNMAPKVPPAPEDVLPARTPAPQKTPRRRAGSRPLSGHRRKASHA
;
A
#
# COMPACT_ATOMS: atom_id res chain seq x y z
N MET A 1 -0.45 -21.94 29.00
CA MET A 1 0.40 -21.01 28.23
C MET A 1 1.83 -21.49 28.33
N SER A 2 2.59 -21.44 27.24
CA SER A 2 4.05 -21.69 27.26
C SER A 2 4.76 -20.54 27.98
N ASN A 3 5.82 -20.85 28.72
CA ASN A 3 6.64 -19.84 29.41
C ASN A 3 7.87 -19.51 28.55
N ILE A 4 8.20 -18.22 28.41
CA ILE A 4 9.34 -17.75 27.62
C ILE A 4 10.19 -16.83 28.50
N THR A 5 11.48 -17.15 28.61
CA THR A 5 12.48 -16.29 29.27
C THR A 5 13.36 -15.66 28.19
N LEU A 6 13.37 -14.34 28.11
CA LEU A 6 14.15 -13.57 27.14
C LEU A 6 14.85 -12.40 27.83
N ARG A 7 16.01 -12.00 27.29
CA ARG A 7 16.72 -10.79 27.74
C ARG A 7 16.43 -9.66 26.77
N VAL A 8 16.06 -8.51 27.30
CA VAL A 8 15.79 -7.28 26.53
C VAL A 8 16.63 -6.14 27.09
N PRO A 9 17.05 -5.17 26.25
CA PRO A 9 17.72 -3.97 26.73
C PRO A 9 16.84 -3.20 27.74
N ASP A 10 17.46 -2.62 28.77
CA ASP A 10 16.75 -1.90 29.84
C ASP A 10 15.86 -0.77 29.29
N SER A 11 16.34 -0.04 28.28
CA SER A 11 15.59 1.04 27.63
C SER A 11 14.29 0.56 26.98
N VAL A 12 14.28 -0.65 26.43
CA VAL A 12 13.09 -1.26 25.82
C VAL A 12 12.15 -1.77 26.91
N HIS A 13 12.70 -2.36 27.97
CA HIS A 13 11.92 -2.83 29.10
C HIS A 13 11.17 -1.70 29.81
N GLU A 14 11.84 -0.58 30.07
CA GLU A 14 11.22 0.58 30.72
C GLU A 14 10.13 1.22 29.85
N GLN A 15 10.33 1.31 28.53
CA GLN A 15 9.28 1.77 27.60
C GLN A 15 8.07 0.84 27.59
N ALA A 16 8.29 -0.48 27.49
CA ALA A 16 7.22 -1.46 27.54
C ALA A 16 6.44 -1.40 28.86
N ARG A 17 7.14 -1.19 29.99
CA ARG A 17 6.51 -1.01 31.30
C ARG A 17 5.63 0.23 31.35
N ASN A 18 6.08 1.36 30.79
CA ASN A 18 5.31 2.59 30.78
C ASN A 18 4.04 2.47 29.92
N LEU A 19 4.16 1.85 28.74
CA LEU A 19 3.03 1.58 27.85
C LEU A 19 2.04 0.60 28.49
N ALA A 20 2.52 -0.51 29.04
CA ALA A 20 1.68 -1.48 29.74
C ALA A 20 0.91 -0.84 30.91
N ARG A 21 1.56 0.07 31.66
CA ARG A 21 0.90 0.83 32.73
C ARG A 21 -0.19 1.77 32.19
N SER A 22 0.07 2.46 31.09
CA SER A 22 -0.93 3.32 30.42
C SER A 22 -2.16 2.52 30.01
N ASP A 23 -1.96 1.31 29.50
CA ASP A 23 -3.03 0.43 29.01
C ASP A 23 -3.66 -0.43 30.13
N GLY A 24 -3.17 -0.35 31.37
CA GLY A 24 -3.68 -1.11 32.50
C GLY A 24 -3.42 -2.62 32.43
N ILE A 25 -2.40 -3.05 31.68
CA ILE A 25 -2.05 -4.46 31.47
C ILE A 25 -0.69 -4.82 32.09
N SER A 26 -0.43 -6.11 32.25
CA SER A 26 0.89 -6.59 32.68
C SER A 26 1.92 -6.41 31.57
N VAL A 27 3.20 -6.24 31.94
CA VAL A 27 4.30 -6.15 30.96
C VAL A 27 4.42 -7.42 30.10
N ASN A 28 4.14 -8.59 30.68
CA ASN A 28 4.12 -9.85 29.92
C ASN A 28 2.99 -9.87 28.89
N SER A 29 1.81 -9.36 29.24
CA SER A 29 0.67 -9.21 28.32
C SER A 29 1.02 -8.24 27.19
N PHE A 30 1.71 -7.15 27.50
CA PHE A 30 2.20 -6.20 26.49
C PHE A 30 3.19 -6.85 25.52
N TYR A 31 4.16 -7.64 26.00
CA TYR A 31 5.08 -8.35 25.10
C TYR A 31 4.37 -9.38 24.23
N ALA A 32 3.40 -10.10 24.81
CA ALA A 32 2.60 -11.06 24.06
C ALA A 32 1.78 -10.39 22.95
N SER A 33 1.13 -9.25 23.24
CA SER A 33 0.36 -8.51 22.24
C SER A 33 1.26 -7.91 21.17
N ALA A 34 2.39 -7.31 21.54
CA ALA A 34 3.36 -6.75 20.58
C ALA A 34 3.92 -7.83 19.65
N ALA A 35 4.23 -9.02 20.17
CA ALA A 35 4.65 -10.16 19.36
C ALA A 35 3.54 -10.62 18.41
N ALA A 36 2.30 -10.74 18.90
CA ALA A 36 1.15 -11.11 18.09
C ALA A 36 0.90 -10.10 16.96
N GLU A 37 0.98 -8.81 17.26
CA GLU A 37 0.85 -7.74 16.28
C GLU A 37 1.94 -7.80 15.22
N LYS A 38 3.21 -8.01 15.63
CA LYS A 38 4.32 -8.16 14.67
C LYS A 38 4.12 -9.39 13.77
N ILE A 39 3.69 -10.51 14.33
CA ILE A 39 3.39 -11.73 13.57
C ILE A 39 2.25 -11.46 12.57
N ALA A 40 1.18 -10.80 13.01
CA ALA A 40 0.06 -10.44 12.15
C ALA A 40 0.53 -9.54 11.00
N ALA A 41 1.26 -8.46 11.28
CA ALA A 41 1.81 -7.56 10.27
C ALA A 41 2.69 -8.30 9.25
N MET A 42 3.53 -9.24 9.71
CA MET A 42 4.39 -10.03 8.82
C MET A 42 3.61 -11.04 7.97
N ARG A 43 2.52 -11.60 8.49
CA ARG A 43 1.75 -12.66 7.81
C ARG A 43 0.57 -12.14 6.99
N THR A 44 0.15 -10.89 7.16
CA THR A 44 -1.10 -10.36 6.58
C THR A 44 -1.20 -10.58 5.08
N VAL A 45 -0.14 -10.29 4.32
CA VAL A 45 -0.17 -10.43 2.85
C VAL A 45 -0.38 -11.88 2.43
N GLU A 46 0.34 -12.82 3.07
CA GLU A 46 0.25 -14.23 2.71
C GLU A 46 -1.10 -14.80 3.13
N TYR A 47 -1.57 -14.45 4.32
CA TYR A 47 -2.90 -14.81 4.78
C TYR A 47 -3.99 -14.39 3.77
N LEU A 48 -3.97 -13.13 3.31
CA LEU A 48 -4.95 -12.67 2.31
C LEU A 48 -4.83 -13.40 0.96
N ARG A 49 -3.62 -13.81 0.55
CA ARG A 49 -3.43 -14.61 -0.67
C ARG A 49 -4.01 -16.01 -0.53
N GLU A 50 -3.76 -16.66 0.60
CA GLU A 50 -4.31 -17.98 0.92
C GLU A 50 -5.85 -17.94 0.97
N GLU A 51 -6.44 -16.93 1.60
CA GLU A 51 -7.90 -16.73 1.59
C GLU A 51 -8.42 -16.51 0.17
N ALA A 52 -7.77 -15.64 -0.62
CA ALA A 52 -8.17 -15.35 -2.00
C ALA A 52 -8.10 -16.59 -2.91
N ALA A 53 -7.10 -17.46 -2.72
CA ALA A 53 -6.95 -18.71 -3.47
C ALA A 53 -8.10 -19.69 -3.23
N ARG A 54 -8.78 -19.61 -2.08
CA ARG A 54 -9.97 -20.42 -1.75
C ARG A 54 -11.27 -19.77 -2.21
N SER A 55 -11.23 -18.53 -2.70
CA SER A 55 -12.42 -17.82 -3.15
C SER A 55 -12.91 -18.33 -4.49
N THR A 56 -14.24 -18.33 -4.66
CA THR A 56 -14.88 -18.60 -5.96
C THR A 56 -15.42 -17.27 -6.49
N PRO A 57 -14.81 -16.67 -7.54
CA PRO A 57 -15.20 -15.33 -8.01
C PRO A 57 -16.67 -15.21 -8.41
N SER A 58 -17.26 -16.27 -8.97
CA SER A 58 -18.68 -16.29 -9.34
C SER A 58 -19.62 -16.21 -8.14
N ASP A 59 -19.27 -16.84 -7.02
CA ASP A 59 -20.05 -16.78 -5.78
C ASP A 59 -20.01 -15.38 -5.18
N PHE A 60 -18.82 -14.77 -5.16
CA PHE A 60 -18.63 -13.40 -4.73
C PHE A 60 -19.50 -12.42 -5.55
N LEU A 61 -19.44 -12.51 -6.87
CA LEU A 61 -20.25 -11.66 -7.75
C LEU A 61 -21.75 -11.93 -7.60
N ARG A 62 -22.16 -13.19 -7.40
CA ARG A 62 -23.57 -13.52 -7.16
C ARG A 62 -24.10 -12.82 -5.92
N VAL A 63 -23.35 -12.80 -4.82
CA VAL A 63 -23.72 -12.08 -3.60
C VAL A 63 -23.76 -10.57 -3.83
N LEU A 64 -22.75 -9.99 -4.50
CA LEU A 64 -22.74 -8.55 -4.81
C LEU A 64 -23.93 -8.11 -5.66
N ASN A 65 -24.37 -8.95 -6.60
CA ASN A 65 -25.53 -8.67 -7.45
C ASN A 65 -26.88 -8.68 -6.69
N MET A 66 -26.92 -9.17 -5.44
CA MET A 66 -28.12 -9.09 -4.60
C MET A 66 -28.31 -7.69 -4.00
N ALA A 67 -27.29 -6.83 -4.03
CA ALA A 67 -27.40 -5.46 -3.54
C ALA A 67 -28.42 -4.66 -4.39
N PRO A 68 -29.30 -3.85 -3.75
CA PRO A 68 -30.22 -2.98 -4.48
C PRO A 68 -29.48 -1.99 -5.38
N LYS A 69 -30.00 -1.75 -6.58
CA LYS A 69 -29.48 -0.75 -7.52
C LYS A 69 -29.97 0.66 -7.13
N VAL A 70 -29.54 1.15 -5.99
CA VAL A 70 -29.82 2.51 -5.50
C VAL A 70 -28.57 3.39 -5.59
N PRO A 71 -28.71 4.72 -5.74
CA PRO A 71 -27.58 5.62 -5.61
C PRO A 71 -26.88 5.47 -4.25
N PRO A 72 -25.55 5.66 -4.17
CA PRO A 72 -24.84 5.69 -2.89
C PRO A 72 -25.35 6.83 -2.00
N ALA A 73 -25.21 6.67 -0.68
CA ALA A 73 -25.47 7.75 0.26
C ALA A 73 -24.51 8.94 -0.03
N PRO A 74 -24.89 10.20 0.30
CA PRO A 74 -24.03 11.36 0.05
C PRO A 74 -22.60 11.23 0.60
N GLU A 75 -22.42 10.57 1.75
CA GLU A 75 -21.15 10.28 2.40
C GLU A 75 -20.32 9.16 1.72
N ASP A 76 -20.98 8.31 0.93
CA ASP A 76 -20.37 7.20 0.17
C ASP A 76 -20.04 7.58 -1.28
N VAL A 77 -20.37 8.82 -1.69
CA VAL A 77 -20.02 9.33 -3.01
C VAL A 77 -18.50 9.52 -3.09
N LEU A 78 -17.85 8.70 -3.91
CA LEU A 78 -16.43 8.89 -4.20
C LEU A 78 -16.20 10.30 -4.79
N PRO A 79 -15.16 11.02 -4.35
CA PRO A 79 -14.81 12.31 -4.95
C PRO A 79 -14.52 12.11 -6.43
N ALA A 80 -14.86 13.12 -7.25
CA ALA A 80 -14.58 13.11 -8.68
C ALA A 80 -13.09 12.77 -8.89
N ARG A 81 -12.84 11.61 -9.48
CA ARG A 81 -11.48 11.11 -9.70
C ARG A 81 -10.74 12.13 -10.57
N THR A 82 -9.78 12.84 -10.01
CA THR A 82 -8.88 13.70 -10.79
C THR A 82 -8.26 12.82 -11.88
N PRO A 83 -8.40 13.16 -13.17
CA PRO A 83 -7.84 12.35 -14.23
C PRO A 83 -6.33 12.23 -14.01
N ALA A 84 -5.84 10.99 -14.00
CA ALA A 84 -4.40 10.73 -13.90
C ALA A 84 -3.68 11.53 -15.01
N PRO A 85 -2.49 12.10 -14.75
CA PRO A 85 -1.74 12.83 -15.75
C PRO A 85 -1.55 11.93 -16.97
N GLN A 86 -2.15 12.32 -18.09
CA GLN A 86 -2.04 11.58 -19.35
C GLN A 86 -0.56 11.57 -19.72
N LYS A 87 0.02 10.38 -19.88
CA LYS A 87 1.40 10.22 -20.36
C LYS A 87 1.49 10.92 -21.71
N THR A 88 2.14 12.08 -21.76
CA THR A 88 2.39 12.81 -23.00
C THR A 88 3.10 11.86 -23.96
N PRO A 89 2.66 11.75 -25.23
CA PRO A 89 3.37 10.94 -26.19
C PRO A 89 4.78 11.54 -26.33
N ARG A 90 5.82 10.75 -25.99
CA ARG A 90 7.22 11.13 -26.24
C ARG A 90 7.32 11.46 -27.72
N ARG A 91 7.46 12.75 -28.04
CA ARG A 91 7.74 13.25 -29.40
C ARG A 91 8.89 12.40 -29.93
N ARG A 92 8.62 11.53 -30.92
CA ARG A 92 9.68 10.85 -31.67
C ARG A 92 10.61 11.95 -32.17
N ALA A 93 11.87 11.90 -31.73
CA ALA A 93 12.88 12.84 -32.19
C ALA A 93 12.95 12.73 -33.72
N GLY A 94 12.42 13.75 -34.40
CA GLY A 94 12.53 13.88 -35.84
C GLY A 94 14.01 13.95 -36.20
N SER A 95 14.40 13.06 -37.10
CA SER A 95 15.65 13.08 -37.86
C SER A 95 15.91 14.49 -38.39
N ARG A 96 17.00 15.13 -37.92
CA ARG A 96 17.51 16.38 -38.49
C ARG A 96 18.08 16.07 -39.88
N PRO A 97 17.66 16.73 -40.97
CA PRO A 97 18.41 16.66 -42.21
C PRO A 97 19.63 17.59 -42.13
N LEU A 98 20.78 17.09 -42.59
CA LEU A 98 22.03 17.84 -42.73
C LEU A 98 21.88 18.84 -43.90
N SER A 99 21.79 20.14 -43.61
CA SER A 99 21.79 21.19 -44.62
C SER A 99 23.22 21.62 -44.95
N GLY A 100 23.69 21.22 -46.12
CA GLY A 100 24.99 21.59 -46.69
C GLY A 100 25.07 23.08 -47.04
N HIS A 101 26.11 23.74 -46.56
CA HIS A 101 26.43 25.13 -46.91
C HIS A 101 27.16 25.18 -48.26
N ARG A 102 26.44 25.49 -49.34
CA ARG A 102 27.04 26.07 -50.55
C ARG A 102 27.31 27.55 -50.27
N ARG A 103 28.57 27.93 -50.03
CA ARG A 103 29.00 29.33 -50.15
C ARG A 103 29.21 29.64 -51.63
N LYS A 104 28.36 30.50 -52.19
CA LYS A 104 28.64 31.21 -53.45
C LYS A 104 29.58 32.37 -53.16
N ALA A 105 30.53 32.58 -54.07
CA ALA A 105 31.40 33.74 -54.16
C ALA A 105 30.60 35.00 -54.53
N SER A 106 30.98 36.16 -53.97
CA SER A 106 30.92 37.45 -54.67
C SER A 106 31.62 38.59 -53.89
N HIS A 107 32.42 39.36 -54.64
CA HIS A 107 32.97 40.72 -54.44
C HIS A 107 33.97 41.02 -53.31
N ALA A 108 35.25 41.17 -53.68
CA ALA A 108 35.92 42.46 -53.86
C ALA A 108 37.17 42.27 -54.74
#